data_AF-A0A3B0TP66-F1
#
_entry.id   AF-A0A3B0TP66-F1
#
_cell.length_a   1.000
_cell.length_b   1.000
_cell.length_c   1.000
_cell.angle_alpha   90.00
_cell.angle_beta   90.00
_cell.angle_gamma   90.00
#
_symmetry.space_group_name_H-M   'P 1'
#
loop_
_entity.id
_entity.type
_entity.pdbx_description
1 polymer ?
#
loop_
_entity_poly.entity_id
_entity_poly.type
_entity_poly.pdbx_seq_one_letter_code
_entity_poly.pdbx_strand_id
1 'polypeptide(L)'
;MPKERMQVYFIDNDEYFKRKALYTDEDNKLFDDNDERAIFFAKGVIETVKKLNWAPDIIHVHGWMASLLPLYIKEYYKDDALFSESKIVTSVYNKGFEGSLNKKFIEKIKFDNIDESTIETMSNPNYVNILINAIQNSDAVIKGSEELPSELDEILKATEKPVLDYFPVSEFDTAYTEFYLNKVL
;
A
#
# COMPACT_ATOMS: atom_id res chain seq x y z
N MET A 1 -19.29 -2.56 22.28
CA MET A 1 -19.48 -2.03 20.91
C MET A 1 -18.75 -0.70 20.87
N PRO A 2 -17.70 -0.54 20.05
CA PRO A 2 -17.09 0.78 19.89
C PRO A 2 -18.18 1.76 19.44
N LYS A 3 -18.21 2.96 20.03
CA LYS A 3 -19.20 4.01 19.75
C LYS A 3 -18.91 4.77 18.45
N GLU A 4 -17.93 4.32 17.67
CA GLU A 4 -17.41 5.01 16.51
C GLU A 4 -18.15 4.58 15.23
N ARG A 5 -18.52 5.57 14.42
CA ARG A 5 -19.20 5.36 13.15
C ARG A 5 -18.16 5.04 12.08
N MET A 6 -17.98 3.75 11.76
CA MET A 6 -17.15 3.32 10.64
C MET A 6 -17.87 3.56 9.31
N GLN A 7 -17.22 4.29 8.39
CA GLN A 7 -17.67 4.46 7.02
C GLN A 7 -16.84 3.53 6.12
N VAL A 8 -17.52 2.75 5.28
CA VAL A 8 -16.89 1.79 4.38
C VAL A 8 -17.24 2.15 2.95
N TYR A 9 -16.20 2.34 2.14
CA TYR A 9 -16.32 2.62 0.71
C TYR A 9 -15.75 1.44 -0.07
N PHE A 10 -16.47 1.02 -1.10
CA PHE A 10 -15.99 0.01 -2.05
C PHE A 10 -15.56 0.72 -3.32
N ILE A 11 -14.33 0.47 -3.75
CA ILE A 11 -13.85 0.86 -5.08
C ILE A 11 -14.16 -0.29 -6.02
N ASP A 12 -14.98 -0.01 -7.04
CA ASP A 12 -15.48 -1.01 -7.97
C ASP A 12 -15.30 -0.55 -9.42
N ASN A 13 -15.19 -1.55 -10.30
CA ASN A 13 -15.05 -1.41 -11.73
C ASN A 13 -15.42 -2.76 -12.39
N ASP A 14 -16.37 -2.71 -13.33
CA ASP A 14 -16.92 -3.89 -14.00
C ASP A 14 -15.87 -4.72 -14.76
N GLU A 15 -14.80 -4.10 -15.24
CA GLU A 15 -13.71 -4.76 -15.97
C GLU A 15 -12.72 -5.41 -15.01
N TYR A 16 -12.37 -4.71 -13.93
CA TYR A 16 -11.30 -5.11 -13.00
C TYR A 16 -11.72 -6.00 -11.83
N PHE A 17 -12.95 -5.89 -11.32
CA PHE A 17 -13.35 -6.53 -10.05
C PHE A 17 -14.54 -7.47 -10.14
N LYS A 18 -15.08 -7.71 -11.34
CA LYS A 18 -16.23 -8.61 -11.55
C LYS A 18 -15.89 -10.10 -11.45
N ARG A 19 -14.60 -10.45 -11.49
CA ARG A 19 -14.12 -11.85 -11.43
C ARG A 19 -14.21 -12.40 -10.01
N LYS A 20 -14.65 -13.66 -9.85
CA LYS A 20 -14.71 -14.34 -8.53
C LYS A 20 -13.35 -14.60 -7.91
N ALA A 21 -12.35 -14.92 -8.74
CA ALA A 21 -10.99 -15.17 -8.30
C ALA A 21 -10.27 -13.84 -8.01
N LEU A 22 -9.48 -13.82 -6.93
CA LEU A 22 -8.88 -12.59 -6.43
C LEU A 22 -7.65 -12.15 -7.23
N TYR A 23 -6.62 -12.99 -7.32
CA TYR A 23 -5.32 -12.62 -7.91
C TYR A 23 -4.78 -13.65 -8.91
N THR A 24 -5.15 -14.91 -8.75
CA THR A 24 -4.68 -16.01 -9.59
C THR A 24 -5.85 -16.80 -10.16
N ASP A 25 -5.62 -17.47 -11.27
CA ASP A 25 -6.53 -18.48 -11.80
C ASP A 25 -6.47 -19.81 -11.00
N GLU A 26 -7.18 -20.82 -11.49
CA GLU A 26 -7.28 -22.15 -10.88
C GLU A 26 -5.94 -22.91 -10.86
N ASP A 27 -4.99 -22.51 -11.71
CA ASP A 27 -3.64 -23.08 -11.81
C ASP A 27 -2.60 -22.26 -10.99
N ASN A 28 -3.06 -21.34 -10.14
CA ASN A 28 -2.24 -20.40 -9.36
C ASN A 28 -1.42 -19.41 -10.21
N LYS A 29 -1.78 -19.20 -11.48
CA LYS A 29 -1.12 -18.20 -12.32
C LYS A 29 -1.73 -16.82 -12.07
N LEU A 30 -0.88 -15.82 -11.88
CA LEU A 30 -1.33 -14.43 -11.71
C LEU A 30 -2.10 -13.93 -12.94
N PHE A 31 -3.15 -13.17 -12.68
CA PHE A 31 -3.84 -12.43 -13.72
C PHE A 31 -2.97 -11.28 -14.26
N ASP A 32 -2.95 -11.15 -15.58
CA ASP A 32 -2.14 -10.14 -16.30
C ASP A 32 -2.59 -8.69 -16.02
N ASP A 33 -3.79 -8.52 -15.46
CA ASP A 33 -4.46 -7.26 -15.11
C ASP A 33 -4.23 -6.82 -13.64
N ASN A 34 -3.57 -7.64 -12.81
CA ASN A 34 -3.40 -7.35 -11.38
C ASN A 34 -2.69 -6.02 -11.11
N ASP A 35 -1.79 -5.61 -11.99
CA ASP A 35 -1.04 -4.37 -11.88
C ASP A 35 -1.90 -3.15 -12.21
N GLU A 36 -2.75 -3.26 -13.23
CA GLU A 36 -3.78 -2.27 -13.57
C GLU A 36 -4.79 -2.12 -12.44
N ARG A 37 -5.19 -3.24 -11.81
CA ARG A 37 -6.10 -3.27 -10.67
C ARG A 37 -5.52 -2.54 -9.46
N ALA A 38 -4.22 -2.72 -9.18
CA ALA A 38 -3.53 -2.00 -8.11
C ALA A 38 -3.45 -0.49 -8.39
N ILE A 39 -3.10 -0.10 -9.63
CA ILE A 39 -3.08 1.31 -10.07
C ILE A 39 -4.47 1.93 -9.95
N PHE A 40 -5.50 1.25 -10.47
CA PHE A 40 -6.88 1.70 -10.43
C PHE A 40 -7.37 1.86 -8.99
N PHE A 41 -7.10 0.89 -8.12
CA PHE A 41 -7.48 0.94 -6.72
C PHE A 41 -6.84 2.15 -6.01
N ALA A 42 -5.53 2.34 -6.16
CA ALA A 42 -4.82 3.47 -5.56
C ALA A 42 -5.41 4.82 -6.01
N LYS A 43 -5.55 5.03 -7.32
CA LYS A 43 -6.10 6.28 -7.86
C LYS A 43 -7.57 6.47 -7.46
N GLY A 44 -8.37 5.40 -7.48
CA GLY A 44 -9.78 5.40 -7.09
C GLY A 44 -9.99 5.78 -5.62
N VAL A 45 -9.16 5.27 -4.70
CA VAL A 45 -9.20 5.66 -3.28
C VAL A 45 -8.88 7.14 -3.12
N ILE A 46 -7.77 7.61 -3.71
CA ILE A 46 -7.33 9.02 -3.58
C ILE A 46 -8.41 9.98 -4.13
N GLU A 47 -8.93 9.70 -5.33
CA GLU A 47 -9.98 10.52 -5.95
C GLU A 47 -11.30 10.49 -5.16
N THR A 48 -11.61 9.37 -4.49
CA THR A 48 -12.78 9.28 -3.61
C THR A 48 -12.61 10.17 -2.39
N VAL A 49 -11.46 10.09 -1.71
CA VAL A 49 -11.14 10.93 -0.54
C VAL A 49 -11.19 12.43 -0.90
N LYS A 50 -10.66 12.79 -2.08
CA LYS A 50 -10.74 14.16 -2.62
C LYS A 50 -12.17 14.62 -2.87
N LYS A 51 -13.01 13.79 -3.48
CA LYS A 51 -14.43 14.12 -3.73
C LYS A 51 -15.23 14.29 -2.44
N LEU A 52 -14.86 13.57 -1.40
CA LEU A 52 -15.46 13.73 -0.06
C LEU A 52 -14.93 14.95 0.68
N ASN A 53 -13.87 15.60 0.16
CA ASN A 53 -13.16 16.71 0.80
C ASN A 53 -12.81 16.38 2.26
N TRP A 54 -12.31 15.17 2.46
CA TRP A 54 -11.94 14.64 3.76
C TRP A 54 -10.42 14.53 3.84
N ALA A 55 -9.80 15.29 4.75
CA ALA A 55 -8.35 15.24 4.99
C ALA A 55 -8.06 14.24 6.11
N PRO A 56 -7.44 13.07 5.82
CA PRO A 56 -7.11 12.10 6.85
C PRO A 56 -5.82 12.48 7.59
N ASP A 57 -5.79 12.29 8.91
CA ASP A 57 -4.54 12.40 9.68
C ASP A 57 -3.59 11.25 9.36
N ILE A 58 -4.12 10.02 9.24
CA ILE A 58 -3.37 8.81 8.89
C ILE A 58 -4.02 8.09 7.71
N ILE A 59 -3.19 7.72 6.75
CA ILE A 59 -3.53 6.83 5.64
C ILE A 59 -2.81 5.50 5.87
N HIS A 60 -3.55 4.48 6.28
CA HIS A 60 -2.99 3.16 6.57
C HIS A 60 -3.21 2.20 5.39
N VAL A 61 -2.10 1.83 4.74
CA VAL A 61 -2.05 0.95 3.58
C VAL A 61 -1.79 -0.48 4.02
N HIS A 62 -2.61 -1.41 3.56
CA HIS A 62 -2.49 -2.83 3.89
C HIS A 62 -2.15 -3.68 2.67
N GLY A 63 -0.94 -4.26 2.69
CA GLY A 63 -0.53 -5.28 1.73
C GLY A 63 -0.33 -4.76 0.31
N TRP A 64 -0.13 -5.71 -0.62
CA TRP A 64 0.42 -5.38 -1.93
C TRP A 64 -0.57 -4.72 -2.89
N MET A 65 -1.86 -5.05 -2.84
CA MET A 65 -2.84 -4.49 -3.79
C MET A 65 -3.01 -2.96 -3.62
N ALA A 66 -2.83 -2.47 -2.39
CA ALA A 66 -2.89 -1.05 -2.06
C ALA A 66 -1.51 -0.37 -2.06
N SER A 67 -0.42 -1.09 -2.36
CA SER A 67 0.94 -0.64 -2.09
C SER A 67 1.42 0.54 -2.97
N LEU A 68 0.67 0.87 -4.03
CA LEU A 68 0.94 2.06 -4.86
C LEU A 68 0.36 3.34 -4.28
N LEU A 69 -0.53 3.28 -3.28
CA LEU A 69 -1.14 4.45 -2.69
C LEU A 69 -0.10 5.47 -2.16
N PRO A 70 0.96 5.05 -1.42
CA PRO A 70 1.99 5.97 -0.94
C PRO A 70 2.72 6.67 -2.09
N LEU A 71 3.12 5.92 -3.13
CA LEU A 71 3.79 6.45 -4.31
C LEU A 71 2.93 7.52 -4.99
N TYR A 72 1.67 7.21 -5.28
CA TYR A 72 0.79 8.15 -5.95
C TYR A 72 0.55 9.42 -5.14
N ILE A 73 0.39 9.32 -3.81
CA ILE A 73 0.24 10.50 -2.95
C ILE A 73 1.51 11.36 -3.00
N LYS A 74 2.69 10.77 -2.84
CA LYS A 74 3.97 11.50 -2.73
C LYS A 74 4.51 12.02 -4.05
N GLU A 75 4.13 11.43 -5.19
CA GLU A 75 4.68 11.83 -6.49
C GLU A 75 3.65 12.49 -7.41
N TYR A 76 2.46 11.90 -7.53
CA TYR A 76 1.44 12.37 -8.48
C TYR A 76 0.48 13.40 -7.87
N TYR A 77 0.08 13.21 -6.61
CA TYR A 77 -0.82 14.12 -5.87
C TYR A 77 -0.07 15.00 -4.86
N LYS A 78 1.24 15.15 -5.01
CA LYS A 78 2.11 15.83 -4.03
C LYS A 78 1.77 17.30 -3.76
N ASP A 79 1.17 17.97 -4.76
CA ASP A 79 0.77 19.37 -4.68
C ASP A 79 -0.69 19.52 -4.18
N ASP A 80 -1.37 18.42 -3.89
CA ASP A 80 -2.74 18.44 -3.36
C ASP A 80 -2.72 18.68 -1.84
N ALA A 81 -3.11 19.89 -1.44
CA ALA A 81 -3.10 20.33 -0.05
C ALA A 81 -3.98 19.45 0.87
N LEU A 82 -4.90 18.64 0.32
CA LEU A 82 -5.71 17.72 1.12
C LEU A 82 -4.86 16.69 1.89
N PHE A 83 -3.70 16.32 1.33
CA PHE A 83 -2.83 15.28 1.88
C PHE A 83 -1.53 15.82 2.51
N SER A 84 -1.33 17.14 2.57
CA SER A 84 -0.05 17.73 3.01
C SER A 84 0.34 17.34 4.43
N GLU A 85 -0.66 17.18 5.31
CA GLU A 85 -0.48 16.80 6.71
C GLU A 85 -0.69 15.31 6.96
N SER A 86 -1.16 14.55 5.96
CA SER A 86 -1.46 13.13 6.11
C SER A 86 -0.17 12.32 6.31
N LYS A 87 -0.17 11.46 7.33
CA LYS A 87 0.88 10.46 7.54
C LYS A 87 0.52 9.15 6.88
N ILE A 88 1.44 8.58 6.12
CA ILE A 88 1.23 7.32 5.41
C ILE A 88 1.91 6.20 6.18
N VAL A 89 1.14 5.18 6.57
CA VAL A 89 1.65 3.98 7.25
C VAL A 89 1.42 2.78 6.34
N THR A 90 2.43 1.95 6.12
CA THR A 90 2.26 0.71 5.34
C THR A 90 2.43 -0.52 6.22
N SER A 91 1.47 -1.44 6.20
CA SER A 91 1.61 -2.78 6.76
C SER A 91 2.07 -3.78 5.70
N VAL A 92 3.16 -4.48 6.00
CA VAL A 92 3.69 -5.57 5.17
C VAL A 92 3.43 -6.94 5.81
N TYR A 93 3.32 -7.98 4.99
CA TYR A 93 2.91 -9.32 5.41
C TYR A 93 3.84 -10.38 4.82
N ASN A 94 3.72 -11.64 5.27
CA ASN A 94 4.38 -12.77 4.62
C ASN A 94 3.59 -13.38 3.45
N LYS A 95 2.31 -13.00 3.32
CA LYS A 95 1.45 -13.54 2.28
C LYS A 95 1.37 -12.58 1.10
N GLY A 96 1.87 -13.05 -0.04
CA GLY A 96 1.94 -12.30 -1.28
C GLY A 96 1.57 -13.13 -2.49
N PHE A 97 2.34 -12.95 -3.55
CA PHE A 97 2.28 -13.74 -4.77
C PHE A 97 3.67 -14.21 -5.18
N GLU A 98 3.71 -15.30 -5.94
CA GLU A 98 4.93 -15.79 -6.57
C GLU A 98 5.06 -15.24 -8.00
N GLY A 99 6.30 -15.12 -8.48
CA GLY A 99 6.58 -14.53 -9.79
C GLY A 99 6.56 -13.01 -9.77
N SER A 100 6.04 -12.41 -10.83
CA SER A 100 6.10 -10.97 -11.08
C SER A 100 4.79 -10.51 -11.73
N LEU A 101 4.39 -9.28 -11.44
CA LEU A 101 3.31 -8.61 -12.16
C LEU A 101 3.70 -8.38 -13.63
N ASN A 102 2.79 -7.77 -14.38
CA ASN A 102 3.00 -7.47 -15.79
C ASN A 102 4.33 -6.73 -16.02
N LYS A 103 5.12 -7.17 -17.01
CA LYS A 103 6.43 -6.56 -17.32
C LYS A 103 6.32 -5.09 -17.75
N LYS A 104 5.14 -4.66 -18.21
CA LYS A 104 4.85 -3.27 -18.58
C LYS A 104 4.39 -2.42 -17.40
N PHE A 105 4.40 -2.94 -16.18
CA PHE A 105 3.91 -2.23 -15.00
C PHE A 105 4.54 -0.85 -14.83
N ILE A 106 5.87 -0.76 -14.93
CA ILE A 106 6.57 0.52 -14.86
C ILE A 106 6.15 1.47 -15.98
N GLU A 107 5.94 0.98 -17.21
CA GLU A 107 5.50 1.83 -18.32
C GLU A 107 4.14 2.46 -18.04
N LYS A 108 3.23 1.71 -17.40
CA LYS A 108 1.90 2.20 -16.99
C LYS A 108 2.02 3.29 -15.93
N ILE A 109 2.94 3.14 -14.96
CA ILE A 109 3.18 4.15 -13.92
C ILE A 109 3.88 5.40 -14.50
N LYS A 110 4.86 5.22 -15.40
CA LYS A 110 5.57 6.32 -16.08
C LYS A 110 4.64 7.20 -16.90
N PHE A 111 3.52 6.66 -17.40
CA PHE A 111 2.50 7.45 -18.10
C PHE A 111 1.92 8.58 -17.23
N ASP A 112 1.96 8.43 -15.91
CA ASP A 112 1.53 9.45 -14.95
C ASP A 112 2.64 10.49 -14.63
N ASN A 113 3.77 10.50 -15.37
CA ASN A 113 4.92 11.40 -15.18
C ASN A 113 5.60 11.31 -13.80
N ILE A 114 5.55 10.13 -13.17
CA ILE A 114 6.31 9.84 -11.94
C ILE A 114 7.79 9.67 -12.29
N ASP A 115 8.67 10.23 -11.46
CA ASP A 115 10.13 10.16 -11.65
C ASP A 115 10.61 8.70 -11.67
N GLU A 116 11.50 8.39 -12.62
CA GLU A 116 12.00 7.02 -12.80
C GLU A 116 12.78 6.52 -11.58
N SER A 117 13.50 7.42 -10.90
CA SER A 117 14.28 7.08 -9.71
C SER A 117 13.38 6.62 -8.55
N THR A 118 12.15 7.14 -8.46
CA THR A 118 11.19 6.75 -7.42
C THR A 118 10.58 5.37 -7.68
N ILE A 119 10.67 4.83 -8.90
CA ILE A 119 10.04 3.55 -9.27
C ILE A 119 11.05 2.47 -9.71
N GLU A 120 12.35 2.76 -9.65
CA GLU A 120 13.42 1.85 -10.11
C GLU A 120 13.32 0.47 -9.45
N THR A 121 13.00 0.42 -8.15
CA THR A 121 12.83 -0.81 -7.38
C THR A 121 11.78 -1.74 -7.99
N MET A 122 10.77 -1.21 -8.67
CA MET A 122 9.69 -1.97 -9.30
C MET A 122 10.02 -2.46 -10.72
N SER A 123 11.27 -2.30 -11.20
CA SER A 123 11.68 -2.77 -12.54
C SER A 123 11.54 -4.28 -12.69
N ASN A 124 11.64 -5.00 -11.57
CA ASN A 124 11.11 -6.34 -11.42
C ASN A 124 9.93 -6.28 -10.44
N PRO A 125 8.68 -6.26 -10.90
CA PRO A 125 7.52 -6.03 -10.05
C PRO A 125 7.04 -7.32 -9.35
N ASN A 126 7.96 -7.94 -8.60
CA ASN A 126 7.63 -9.02 -7.67
C ASN A 126 7.02 -8.47 -6.37
N TYR A 127 6.51 -9.37 -5.53
CA TYR A 127 5.86 -9.00 -4.27
C TYR A 127 6.74 -8.14 -3.34
N VAL A 128 8.01 -8.48 -3.22
CA VAL A 128 8.95 -7.77 -2.32
C VAL A 128 9.21 -6.36 -2.84
N ASN A 129 9.53 -6.22 -4.12
CA ASN A 129 9.95 -4.95 -4.70
C ASN A 129 8.86 -3.88 -4.70
N ILE A 130 7.61 -4.26 -4.95
CA ILE A 130 6.48 -3.32 -4.86
C ILE A 130 6.22 -2.86 -3.41
N LEU A 131 6.49 -3.71 -2.42
CA LEU A 131 6.37 -3.35 -1.01
C LEU A 131 7.57 -2.51 -0.54
N ILE A 132 8.78 -2.75 -1.04
CA ILE A 132 9.93 -1.87 -0.80
C ILE A 132 9.61 -0.46 -1.31
N ASN A 133 9.01 -0.34 -2.50
CA ASN A 133 8.58 0.95 -3.03
C ASN A 133 7.55 1.64 -2.11
N ALA A 134 6.57 0.89 -1.61
CA ALA A 134 5.57 1.40 -0.67
C ALA A 134 6.22 1.88 0.64
N ILE A 135 7.18 1.11 1.18
CA ILE A 135 7.96 1.49 2.36
C ILE A 135 8.75 2.78 2.10
N GLN A 136 9.42 2.90 0.96
CA GLN A 136 10.19 4.09 0.57
C GLN A 136 9.32 5.35 0.51
N ASN A 137 8.04 5.21 0.13
CA ASN A 137 7.09 6.32 0.02
C ASN A 137 6.16 6.49 1.24
N SER A 138 6.34 5.71 2.31
CA SER A 138 5.57 5.83 3.56
C SER A 138 6.32 6.61 4.63
N ASP A 139 5.62 7.14 5.63
CA ASP A 139 6.19 7.82 6.79
C ASP A 139 6.52 6.83 7.92
N ALA A 140 5.80 5.71 8.01
CA ALA A 140 6.07 4.63 8.96
C ALA A 140 5.67 3.25 8.42
N VAL A 141 6.14 2.18 9.06
CA VAL A 141 5.88 0.79 8.63
C VAL A 141 5.43 -0.07 9.80
N ILE A 142 4.58 -1.06 9.53
CA ILE A 142 4.15 -2.05 10.51
C ILE A 142 4.41 -3.47 9.97
N LYS A 143 5.03 -4.31 10.79
CA LYS A 143 5.13 -5.75 10.53
C LYS A 143 3.78 -6.42 10.84
N GLY A 144 3.00 -6.69 9.79
CA GLY A 144 1.70 -7.35 9.89
C GLY A 144 1.78 -8.88 10.00
N SER A 145 2.98 -9.45 9.99
CA SER A 145 3.22 -10.89 10.16
C SER A 145 4.48 -11.09 11.00
N GLU A 146 4.49 -12.17 11.79
CA GLU A 146 5.60 -12.54 12.68
C GLU A 146 6.89 -12.73 11.89
N GLU A 147 6.80 -13.50 10.80
CA GLU A 147 7.85 -13.69 9.82
C GLU A 147 7.55 -12.85 8.58
N LEU A 148 8.59 -12.36 7.92
CA LEU A 148 8.54 -11.68 6.62
C LEU A 148 9.59 -12.28 5.69
N PRO A 149 9.47 -12.06 4.36
CA PRO A 149 10.59 -12.26 3.45
C PRO A 149 11.85 -11.55 3.96
N SER A 150 13.00 -12.22 3.88
CA SER A 150 14.29 -11.75 4.41
C SER A 150 14.63 -10.34 3.94
N GLU A 151 14.38 -10.05 2.67
CA GLU A 151 14.66 -8.77 2.04
C GLU A 151 13.81 -7.65 2.63
N LEU A 152 12.55 -7.92 2.99
CA LEU A 152 11.72 -6.94 3.69
C LEU A 152 12.26 -6.72 5.11
N ASP A 153 12.60 -7.78 5.83
CA ASP A 153 13.19 -7.67 7.18
C ASP A 153 14.51 -6.88 7.18
N GLU A 154 15.36 -7.06 6.17
CA GLU A 154 16.60 -6.29 6.00
C GLU A 154 16.31 -4.80 5.77
N ILE A 155 15.34 -4.48 4.90
CA ILE A 155 14.91 -3.11 4.64
C ILE A 155 14.34 -2.45 5.91
N LEU A 156 13.54 -3.18 6.69
CA LEU A 156 12.98 -2.66 7.94
C LEU A 156 14.03 -2.45 9.03
N LYS A 157 15.12 -3.21 9.04
CA LYS A 157 16.25 -2.98 9.96
C LYS A 157 17.14 -1.81 9.52
N ALA A 158 17.20 -1.54 8.23
CA ALA A 158 18.05 -0.49 7.66
C ALA A 158 17.35 0.88 7.59
N THR A 159 16.02 0.94 7.70
CA THR A 159 15.27 2.19 7.60
C THR A 159 15.34 3.01 8.89
N GLU A 160 15.44 4.33 8.76
CA GLU A 160 15.33 5.28 9.89
C GLU A 160 13.87 5.59 10.24
N LYS A 161 12.92 5.10 9.43
CA LYS A 161 11.49 5.32 9.64
C LYS A 161 11.01 4.55 10.88
N PRO A 162 10.00 5.06 11.60
CA PRO A 162 9.36 4.29 12.65
C PRO A 162 8.83 2.96 12.12
N VAL A 163 9.19 1.87 12.78
CA VAL A 163 8.69 0.52 12.50
C VAL A 163 8.00 -0.02 13.75
N LEU A 164 6.78 -0.51 13.60
CA LEU A 164 6.13 -1.33 14.62
C LEU A 164 6.39 -2.80 14.31
N ASP A 165 6.97 -3.52 15.28
CA ASP A 165 7.11 -4.97 15.19
C ASP A 165 5.74 -5.68 15.20
N TYR A 166 5.77 -6.98 14.94
CA TYR A 166 4.55 -7.78 14.96
C TYR A 166 4.01 -7.92 16.39
N PHE A 167 2.70 -7.76 16.54
CA PHE A 167 1.96 -8.04 17.76
C PHE A 167 0.86 -9.07 17.47
N PRO A 168 0.43 -9.88 18.44
CA PRO A 168 -0.75 -10.72 18.28
C PRO A 168 -2.03 -9.88 18.32
N VAL A 169 -3.13 -10.42 17.78
CA VAL A 169 -4.45 -9.75 17.71
C VAL A 169 -4.95 -9.28 19.10
N SER A 170 -4.59 -9.98 20.18
CA SER A 170 -4.94 -9.60 21.55
C SER A 170 -4.30 -8.29 22.02
N GLU A 171 -3.24 -7.83 21.37
CA GLU A 171 -2.46 -6.65 21.75
C GLU A 171 -2.51 -5.54 20.69
N PHE A 172 -3.15 -5.79 19.55
CA PHE A 172 -3.24 -4.87 18.42
C PHE A 172 -3.75 -3.48 18.79
N ASP A 173 -4.88 -3.40 19.51
CA ASP A 173 -5.51 -2.12 19.82
C ASP A 173 -4.54 -1.18 20.55
N THR A 174 -3.86 -1.68 21.58
CA THR A 174 -2.89 -0.88 22.35
C THR A 174 -1.65 -0.57 21.51
N ALA A 175 -1.03 -1.58 20.90
CA ALA A 175 0.22 -1.40 20.18
C ALA A 175 0.10 -0.43 18.99
N TYR A 176 -0.97 -0.55 18.19
CA TYR A 176 -1.19 0.32 17.03
C TYR A 176 -1.55 1.74 17.47
N THR A 177 -2.41 1.88 18.49
CA THR A 177 -2.78 3.20 19.02
C THR A 177 -1.56 3.94 19.56
N GLU A 178 -0.72 3.28 20.36
CA GLU A 178 0.51 3.88 20.88
C GLU A 178 1.50 4.21 19.78
N PHE A 179 1.61 3.37 18.76
CA PHE A 179 2.47 3.63 17.60
C PHE A 179 2.01 4.87 16.83
N TYR A 180 0.72 4.97 16.51
CA TYR A 180 0.17 6.12 15.81
C TYR A 180 0.35 7.42 16.58
N LEU A 181 0.01 7.42 17.86
CA LEU A 181 0.03 8.63 18.67
C LEU A 181 1.44 9.11 19.04
N ASN A 182 2.41 8.19 19.19
CA ASN A 182 3.72 8.55 19.75
C ASN A 182 4.87 8.48 18.72
N LYS A 183 4.65 7.86 17.56
CA LYS A 183 5.68 7.63 16.54
C LYS A 183 5.32 8.14 15.15
N VAL A 184 4.04 8.30 14.84
CA VAL A 184 3.58 8.70 13.50
C VAL A 184 3.08 10.15 13.48
N LEU A 185 2.18 10.51 14.40
CA LEU A 185 1.64 11.87 14.55
C LEU A 185 2.58 12.83 15.29
#